data_AF-A0A2N4XPB4-F1
#
_entry.id   AF-A0A2N4XPB4-F1
#
_cell.length_a   1.000
_cell.length_b   1.000
_cell.length_c   1.000
_cell.angle_alpha   90.00
_cell.angle_beta   90.00
_cell.angle_gamma   90.00
#
_symmetry.space_group_name_H-M   'P 1'
#
loop_
_entity.id
_entity.type
_entity.pdbx_description
1 polymer ?
#
loop_
_entity_poly.entity_id
_entity_poly.type
_entity_poly.pdbx_seq_one_letter_code
_entity_poly.pdbx_strand_id
1 'polypeptide(L)'
;MDPVVIQLLARIKIRLRQEKGVAVNTQRFFTDQAYACQVLDAAEDCEDIDLVTGSLEIRNRLGWIQADSLQSTTTSAPASKSSPAPEKGSKTDRYMFGARS
;
A
#
# COMPACT_ATOMS: atom_id res chain seq x y z
N MET A 1 -8.61 -13.44 14.88
CA MET A 1 -7.28 -13.40 14.24
C MET A 1 -7.44 -13.81 12.79
N ASP A 2 -6.90 -13.04 11.85
CA ASP A 2 -6.95 -13.39 10.43
C ASP A 2 -6.12 -14.67 10.18
N PRO A 3 -6.73 -15.78 9.68
CA PRO A 3 -6.01 -17.02 9.42
C PRO A 3 -4.89 -16.84 8.41
N VAL A 4 -4.99 -15.86 7.51
CA VAL A 4 -3.96 -15.56 6.51
C VAL A 4 -2.70 -14.99 7.18
N VAL A 5 -2.86 -14.10 8.17
CA VAL A 5 -1.74 -13.54 8.96
C VAL A 5 -1.04 -14.65 9.73
N ILE A 6 -1.78 -15.60 10.30
CA ILE A 6 -1.20 -16.74 11.02
C ILE A 6 -0.38 -17.63 10.06
N GLN A 7 -0.87 -17.87 8.85
CA GLN A 7 -0.17 -18.68 7.86
C GLN A 7 1.10 -17.99 7.37
N LEU A 8 1.06 -16.68 7.12
CA LEU A 8 2.23 -15.87 6.78
C LEU A 8 3.26 -15.87 7.92
N LEU A 9 2.81 -15.65 9.15
CA LEU A 9 3.68 -15.68 10.32
C LEU A 9 4.34 -17.04 10.50
N ALA A 10 3.62 -18.14 10.25
CA ALA A 10 4.19 -19.48 10.29
C ALA A 10 5.29 -19.67 9.24
N ARG A 11 5.09 -19.21 8.01
CA ARG A 11 6.11 -19.26 6.95
C ARG A 11 7.35 -18.46 7.33
N ILE A 12 7.17 -17.22 7.78
CA ILE A 12 8.27 -16.36 8.23
C ILE A 12 9.02 -16.99 9.39
N LYS A 13 8.31 -17.52 10.39
CA LYS A 13 8.92 -18.16 11.55
C LYS A 13 9.81 -19.34 11.17
N ILE A 14 9.40 -20.16 10.21
CA ILE A 14 10.20 -21.30 9.73
C ILE A 14 11.45 -20.80 9.02
N ARG A 15 11.31 -19.83 8.12
CA ARG A 15 12.43 -19.28 7.35
C ARG A 15 13.43 -18.50 8.20
N LEU A 16 12.96 -17.65 9.12
CA LEU A 16 13.84 -16.95 10.08
C LEU A 16 14.66 -17.91 10.93
N ARG A 17 14.09 -19.07 11.28
CA ARG A 17 14.84 -20.11 12.00
C ARG A 17 15.88 -20.77 11.11
N GLN A 18 15.59 -20.98 9.82
CA GLN A 18 16.52 -21.60 8.88
C GLN A 18 17.69 -20.68 8.52
N GLU A 19 17.41 -19.40 8.27
CA GLU A 19 18.42 -18.41 7.84
C GLU A 19 19.23 -17.84 9.00
N LYS A 20 18.56 -17.34 10.06
CA LYS A 20 19.21 -16.63 11.17
C LYS A 20 19.26 -17.42 12.47
N GLY A 21 18.69 -18.63 12.52
CA GLY A 21 18.58 -19.40 13.77
C GLY A 21 17.63 -18.78 14.81
N VAL A 22 16.82 -17.78 14.43
CA VAL A 22 15.99 -17.02 15.36
C VAL A 22 14.69 -17.77 15.66
N ALA A 23 14.40 -17.96 16.95
CA ALA A 23 13.14 -18.54 17.39
C ALA A 23 12.09 -17.45 17.67
N VAL A 24 11.07 -17.38 16.80
CA VAL A 24 9.96 -16.43 16.99
C VAL A 24 8.92 -16.97 17.97
N ASN A 25 8.62 -16.19 19.01
CA ASN A 25 7.53 -16.44 19.95
C ASN A 25 6.22 -15.84 19.39
N THR A 26 5.30 -16.69 18.96
CA THR A 26 4.04 -16.27 18.33
C THR A 26 3.08 -15.61 19.29
N GLN A 27 3.04 -16.05 20.55
CA GLN A 27 2.20 -15.40 21.55
C GLN A 27 2.67 -13.97 21.79
N ARG A 28 3.98 -13.81 22.00
CA ARG A 28 4.59 -12.50 22.21
C ARG A 28 4.43 -11.59 20.99
N PHE A 29 4.52 -12.14 19.78
CA PHE A 29 4.30 -11.41 18.54
C PHE A 29 2.92 -10.74 18.46
N PHE A 30 1.87 -11.37 18.99
CA PHE A 30 0.52 -10.77 18.97
C PHE A 30 0.20 -9.91 20.19
N THR A 31 0.94 -10.05 21.29
CA THR A 31 0.69 -9.29 22.53
C THR A 31 1.60 -8.06 22.69
N ASP A 32 2.79 -8.08 22.08
CA ASP A 32 3.83 -7.08 22.25
C ASP A 32 4.22 -6.52 20.87
N GLN A 33 3.71 -5.33 20.56
CA GLN A 33 3.93 -4.68 19.27
C GLN A 33 5.41 -4.36 19.04
N ALA A 34 6.16 -3.99 20.08
CA ALA A 34 7.59 -3.69 19.94
C ALA A 34 8.37 -4.95 19.54
N TYR A 35 8.04 -6.09 20.15
CA TYR A 35 8.60 -7.38 19.76
C TYR A 35 8.20 -7.76 18.33
N ALA A 36 6.95 -7.52 17.94
CA ALA A 36 6.49 -7.80 16.58
C ALA A 36 7.25 -6.98 15.54
N CYS A 37 7.43 -5.68 15.77
CA CYS A 37 8.23 -4.81 14.90
C CYS A 37 9.67 -5.33 14.78
N GLN A 38 10.34 -5.63 15.88
CA GLN A 38 11.71 -6.17 15.85
C GLN A 38 11.84 -7.46 15.04
N VAL A 39 10.87 -8.38 15.15
CA VAL A 39 10.87 -9.63 14.37
C VAL A 39 10.67 -9.35 12.88
N LEU A 40 9.80 -8.40 12.53
CA LEU A 40 9.54 -8.04 11.14
C LEU A 40 10.72 -7.27 10.54
N ASP A 41 11.35 -6.35 11.29
CA ASP A 41 12.57 -5.65 10.87
C ASP A 41 13.69 -6.67 10.59
N ALA A 42 13.87 -7.65 11.49
CA ALA A 42 14.86 -8.71 11.30
C ALA A 42 14.61 -9.59 10.06
N ALA A 43 13.34 -9.73 9.65
CA ALA A 43 12.95 -10.45 8.43
C ALA A 43 13.12 -9.60 7.17
N GLU A 44 12.99 -8.28 7.27
CA GLU A 44 13.28 -7.33 6.18
C GLU A 44 14.78 -7.21 5.91
N ASP A 45 15.59 -7.32 6.96
CA ASP A 45 17.06 -7.38 6.88
C ASP A 45 17.60 -8.72 6.34
N CYS A 46 16.74 -9.61 5.83
CA CYS A 46 17.17 -10.85 5.19
C CYS A 46 17.17 -10.68 3.67
N GLU A 47 18.17 -11.26 2.99
CA GLU A 47 18.26 -11.30 1.52
C GLU A 47 17.30 -12.32 0.88
N ASP A 48 16.29 -12.79 1.63
CA ASP A 48 15.26 -13.71 1.15
C ASP A 48 13.98 -12.93 0.82
N ILE A 49 13.63 -12.92 -0.46
CA ILE A 49 12.44 -12.26 -1.01
C ILE A 49 11.17 -12.69 -0.27
N ASP A 50 11.05 -13.97 0.13
CA ASP A 50 9.85 -14.46 0.79
C ASP A 50 9.72 -13.93 2.22
N LEU A 51 10.85 -13.70 2.92
CA LEU A 51 10.87 -13.10 4.25
C LEU A 51 10.50 -11.61 4.20
N VAL A 52 11.06 -10.88 3.24
CA VAL A 52 10.78 -9.46 3.02
C VAL A 52 9.32 -9.27 2.58
N THR A 53 8.84 -10.05 1.62
CA THR A 53 7.46 -9.93 1.13
C THR A 53 6.46 -10.31 2.21
N GLY A 54 6.72 -11.41 2.94
CA GLY A 54 5.85 -11.84 4.03
C GLY A 54 5.77 -10.84 5.17
N SER A 55 6.88 -10.20 5.54
CA SER A 55 6.91 -9.21 6.61
C SER A 55 6.11 -7.96 6.23
N LEU A 56 6.27 -7.46 5.01
CA LEU A 56 5.49 -6.35 4.47
C LEU A 56 3.99 -6.67 4.39
N GLU A 57 3.61 -7.87 3.95
CA GLU A 57 2.20 -8.29 3.91
C GLU A 57 1.58 -8.35 5.31
N ILE A 58 2.32 -8.83 6.32
CA ILE A 58 1.85 -8.84 7.71
C ILE A 58 1.66 -7.41 8.20
N ARG A 59 2.63 -6.50 8.00
CA ARG A 59 2.48 -5.10 8.42
C ARG A 59 1.29 -4.42 7.74
N ASN A 60 1.07 -4.69 6.46
CA ASN A 60 -0.06 -4.15 5.72
C ASN A 60 -1.40 -4.64 6.30
N ARG A 61 -1.52 -5.96 6.55
CA ARG A 61 -2.74 -6.56 7.12
C ARG A 61 -3.02 -6.13 8.56
N LEU A 62 -1.97 -5.85 9.33
CA LEU A 62 -2.08 -5.33 10.69
C LEU A 62 -2.32 -3.81 10.73
N GLY A 63 -2.32 -3.13 9.58
CA GLY A 63 -2.51 -1.68 9.49
C GLY A 63 -1.31 -0.87 10.00
N TRP A 64 -0.14 -1.48 10.08
CA TRP A 64 1.10 -0.84 10.56
C TRP A 64 1.83 -0.08 9.46
N ILE A 65 1.50 -0.34 8.20
CA ILE A 65 1.88 0.53 7.08
C ILE A 65 0.77 1.56 6.93
N GLN A 66 0.91 2.71 7.59
CA GLN A 66 0.02 3.83 7.32
C GLN A 66 0.38 4.44 5.96
N ALA A 67 -0.51 4.29 4.99
CA ALA A 67 -0.46 5.00 3.71
C ALA A 67 -0.90 6.48 3.83
N ASP A 68 -1.09 7.00 5.05
CA ASP A 68 -1.69 8.31 5.31
C ASP A 68 -0.77 9.52 5.06
N SER A 69 0.45 9.34 4.54
CA SER A 69 1.28 10.46 4.08
C SER A 69 1.17 10.76 2.58
N LEU A 70 0.23 10.14 1.84
CA LEU A 70 -0.04 10.46 0.44
C LEU A 70 -1.40 11.16 0.19
N GLN A 71 -2.08 11.60 1.25
CA GLN A 71 -3.27 12.45 1.10
C GLN A 71 -3.07 13.83 1.73
N SER A 72 -2.51 14.76 0.95
CA SER A 72 -2.84 16.19 1.09
C SER A 72 -2.37 17.02 -0.11
N THR A 73 -3.17 17.04 -1.17
CA THR A 73 -3.47 18.27 -1.92
C THR A 73 -4.98 18.37 -2.16
N THR A 74 -5.64 18.95 -1.17
CA THR A 74 -6.77 19.89 -1.24
C THR A 74 -6.97 20.44 -2.66
N THR A 75 -8.17 20.41 -3.24
CA THR A 75 -9.17 21.46 -2.96
C THR A 75 -10.57 21.06 -3.40
N SER A 76 -11.48 21.31 -2.47
CA SER A 76 -12.92 21.12 -2.48
C SER A 76 -13.66 22.11 -3.39
N ALA A 77 -14.62 21.58 -4.17
CA ALA A 77 -15.95 22.14 -4.48
C ALA A 77 -16.04 23.44 -5.34
N PRO A 78 -17.19 23.76 -6.00
CA PRO A 78 -18.54 23.27 -5.74
C PRO A 78 -19.39 22.85 -6.97
N ALA A 79 -20.58 22.40 -6.63
CA ALA A 79 -21.65 21.91 -7.49
C ALA A 79 -22.10 22.86 -8.60
N SER A 80 -22.44 22.28 -9.77
CA SER A 80 -23.37 22.88 -10.72
C SER A 80 -24.46 21.87 -11.08
N LYS A 81 -25.63 22.04 -10.47
CA LYS A 81 -26.90 21.69 -11.10
C LYS A 81 -27.11 22.66 -12.26
N SER A 82 -27.22 22.16 -13.49
CA SER A 82 -27.87 22.92 -14.56
C SER A 82 -28.46 21.98 -15.62
N SER A 83 -29.75 22.20 -15.84
CA SER A 83 -30.70 21.61 -16.79
C SER A 83 -30.25 21.75 -18.27
N PRO A 84 -31.02 21.23 -19.26
CA PRO A 84 -30.53 20.79 -20.56
C PRO A 84 -30.30 21.92 -21.57
N ALA A 85 -29.57 21.56 -22.63
CA ALA A 85 -29.28 22.36 -23.83
C ALA A 85 -30.51 23.11 -24.39
N PRO A 86 -30.29 24.29 -24.98
CA PRO A 86 -30.35 24.33 -26.44
C PRO A 86 -29.29 25.21 -27.13
N GLU A 87 -29.35 25.07 -28.45
CA GLU A 87 -28.52 25.51 -29.57
C GLU A 87 -28.11 26.99 -29.70
N LYS A 88 -27.17 27.18 -30.64
CA LYS A 88 -26.87 28.35 -31.51
C LYS A 88 -25.99 29.47 -30.94
N GLY A 89 -24.87 29.69 -31.64
CA GLY A 89 -24.48 31.06 -32.00
C GLY A 89 -23.00 31.42 -31.93
N SER A 90 -22.32 31.28 -33.08
CA SER A 90 -21.29 32.18 -33.62
C SER A 90 -19.90 32.31 -32.97
N LYS A 91 -18.90 31.97 -33.81
CA LYS A 91 -17.61 32.66 -34.09
C LYS A 91 -16.63 32.77 -32.91
N THR A 92 -15.33 32.52 -33.03
CA THR A 92 -14.38 32.44 -34.15
C THR A 92 -13.10 31.98 -33.48
N ASP A 93 -12.47 30.88 -33.91
CA ASP A 93 -11.01 30.91 -33.95
C ASP A 93 -10.44 29.92 -34.95
N ARG A 94 -9.36 30.39 -35.56
CA ARG A 94 -8.96 30.13 -36.93
C ARG A 94 -7.64 29.38 -36.86
N TYR A 95 -7.69 28.05 -36.77
CA TYR A 95 -6.47 27.23 -36.81
C TYR A 95 -6.28 26.63 -38.20
N MET A 96 -5.48 27.34 -39.00
CA MET A 96 -4.83 26.82 -40.21
C MET A 96 -3.71 25.86 -39.80
N PHE A 97 -3.80 24.60 -40.23
CA PHE A 97 -2.64 23.72 -40.31
C PHE A 97 -2.24 23.56 -41.78
N GLY A 98 -0.99 23.95 -42.06
CA GLY A 98 -0.37 23.89 -43.39
C GLY A 98 -0.22 22.46 -43.89
N ALA A 99 -0.21 22.35 -45.23
CA ALA A 99 -0.28 21.12 -45.99
C ALA A 99 0.88 20.16 -45.73
N ARG A 100 0.55 18.87 -45.74
CA ARG A 100 1.49 17.77 -45.93
C ARG A 100 1.82 17.68 -47.42
N SER A 101 3.08 17.82 -47.79
CA SER A 101 3.68 17.29 -49.01
C SER A 101 5.16 17.06 -48.74
#